data_AF-V4KNY0-F1
#
_entry.id   AF-V4KNY0-F1
#
_cell.length_a   1.000
_cell.length_b   1.000
_cell.length_c   1.000
_cell.angle_alpha   90.00
_cell.angle_beta   90.00
_cell.angle_gamma   90.00
#
_symmetry.space_group_name_H-M   'P 1'
#
loop_
_entity.id
_entity.type
_entity.pdbx_description
1 polymer ?
#
loop_
_entity_poly.entity_id
_entity_poly.type
_entity_poly.pdbx_seq_one_letter_code
_entity_poly.pdbx_strand_id
1 'polypeptide(L)'
;MYMIESKGGAIICMLLALFFLGTWPAIMTLTERRGRLPQHTYLDYTITNLLAAVIIAFTLGQIGPSRPNFITQLSQDNWQSVMFAMAGGIVLSLGNLATQYAWAFVGLSVTEVITASITVVIGTTLNYFLDDRINRAEVLFPGVACFLVAVCLGSAVHKSNAADNKSKLQDFKSLETASSSQIETNQANSRLAKGKAKEGTAEFLVELEKQRAIKVFGKSTIIGLAITFFAGLCFSLFSPAFNLATNDQWHTLKHGVPKLNVYTAFFYFSVSAFVIALILNIRFLYWPILGLPRSSFKAYLNDWNGRGWSLLAGFLCGFGNGLQFMGGQAAGYAAADAVQV
;
A
#
# COMPACT_ATOMS: atom_id res chain seq x y z
N MET A 1 -11.91 9.99 24.37
CA MET A 1 -11.59 9.31 23.10
C MET A 1 -12.30 7.98 23.07
N TYR A 2 -12.70 7.55 21.87
CA TYR A 2 -13.44 6.32 21.68
C TYR A 2 -12.50 5.14 21.84
N MET A 3 -12.94 4.08 22.51
CA MET A 3 -12.13 2.89 22.75
C MET A 3 -12.91 1.67 22.33
N ILE A 4 -12.25 0.74 21.66
CA ILE A 4 -12.83 -0.56 21.33
C ILE A 4 -12.59 -1.49 22.51
N GLU A 5 -13.64 -1.76 23.28
CA GLU A 5 -13.55 -2.62 24.46
C GLU A 5 -14.04 -4.04 24.19
N SER A 6 -14.82 -4.25 23.11
CA SER A 6 -15.42 -5.54 22.79
C SER A 6 -14.61 -6.31 21.74
N LYS A 7 -14.52 -7.63 21.91
CA LYS A 7 -13.91 -8.54 20.93
C LYS A 7 -14.61 -8.45 19.57
N GLY A 8 -15.94 -8.35 19.56
CA GLY A 8 -16.72 -8.19 18.34
C GLY A 8 -16.38 -6.90 17.59
N GLY A 9 -16.22 -5.78 18.32
CA GLY A 9 -15.80 -4.50 17.74
C GLY A 9 -14.40 -4.57 17.12
N ALA A 10 -13.47 -5.25 17.79
CA ALA A 10 -12.11 -5.45 17.25
C ALA A 10 -12.13 -6.28 15.96
N ILE A 11 -12.89 -7.39 15.91
CA ILE A 11 -13.03 -8.22 14.70
C ILE A 11 -13.64 -7.42 13.55
N ILE A 12 -14.70 -6.64 13.80
CA ILE A 12 -15.32 -5.80 12.77
C ILE A 12 -14.31 -4.78 12.23
N CYS A 13 -13.52 -4.15 13.10
CA CYS A 13 -12.48 -3.21 12.66
C CYS A 13 -11.42 -3.90 11.80
N MET A 14 -10.97 -5.10 12.16
CA MET A 14 -10.01 -5.87 11.36
C MET A 14 -10.58 -6.27 9.99
N LEU A 15 -11.83 -6.71 9.91
CA LEU A 15 -12.47 -7.08 8.64
C LEU A 15 -12.66 -5.86 7.73
N LEU A 16 -13.07 -4.72 8.27
CA LEU A 16 -13.20 -3.47 7.51
C LEU A 16 -11.83 -2.93 7.08
N ALA A 17 -10.81 -3.02 7.95
CA ALA A 17 -9.44 -2.67 7.62
C ALA A 17 -8.94 -3.53 6.45
N LEU A 18 -9.12 -4.85 6.53
CA LEU A 18 -8.76 -5.79 5.46
C LEU A 18 -9.41 -5.42 4.12
N PHE A 19 -10.72 -5.11 4.13
CA PHE A 19 -11.44 -4.72 2.93
C PHE A 19 -10.88 -3.42 2.33
N PHE A 20 -10.62 -2.40 3.15
CA PHE A 20 -10.09 -1.12 2.68
C PHE A 20 -8.63 -1.22 2.23
N LEU A 21 -7.79 -1.89 3.01
CA LEU A 21 -6.36 -2.10 2.74
C LEU A 21 -6.13 -2.97 1.51
N GLY A 22 -6.98 -3.96 1.24
CA GLY A 22 -6.91 -4.75 0.01
C GLY A 22 -7.46 -4.02 -1.24
N THR A 23 -8.30 -2.99 -1.08
CA THR A 23 -8.97 -2.32 -2.21
C THR A 23 -8.14 -1.16 -2.79
N TRP A 24 -7.47 -0.37 -1.95
CA TRP A 24 -6.71 0.79 -2.45
C TRP A 24 -5.58 0.44 -3.44
N PRO A 25 -4.81 -0.67 -3.29
CA PRO A 25 -3.75 -1.05 -4.23
C PRO A 25 -4.30 -1.35 -5.62
N ALA A 26 -5.47 -1.98 -5.68
CA ALA A 26 -6.17 -2.29 -6.92
C ALA A 26 -6.59 -1.01 -7.67
N ILE A 27 -7.10 -0.01 -6.94
CA ILE A 27 -7.47 1.29 -7.52
C ILE A 27 -6.23 2.03 -8.02
N MET A 28 -5.15 2.06 -7.25
CA MET A 28 -3.91 2.71 -7.66
C MET A 28 -3.34 2.05 -8.93
N THR A 29 -3.31 0.73 -8.98
CA THR A 29 -2.88 -0.04 -10.16
C THR A 29 -3.77 0.27 -11.37
N LEU A 30 -5.09 0.43 -11.19
CA LEU A 30 -6.00 0.82 -12.26
C LEU A 30 -5.66 2.22 -12.82
N THR A 31 -5.30 3.19 -11.98
CA THR A 31 -4.91 4.53 -12.45
C THR A 31 -3.63 4.50 -13.30
N GLU A 32 -2.64 3.72 -12.89
CA GLU A 32 -1.39 3.52 -13.63
C GLU A 32 -1.66 2.88 -15.00
N ARG A 33 -2.48 1.82 -15.03
CA ARG A 33 -2.88 1.13 -16.26
C ARG A 33 -3.65 2.03 -17.23
N ARG A 34 -4.36 3.03 -16.72
CA ARG A 34 -5.05 4.06 -17.52
C ARG A 34 -4.12 5.16 -18.05
N GLY A 35 -2.85 5.15 -17.67
CA GLY A 35 -1.85 6.11 -18.14
C GLY A 35 -1.66 7.32 -17.24
N ARG A 36 -2.32 7.39 -16.06
CA ARG A 36 -2.08 8.47 -15.10
C ARG A 36 -0.69 8.31 -14.48
N LEU A 37 0.06 9.41 -14.41
CA LEU A 37 1.41 9.40 -13.85
C LEU A 37 1.37 8.99 -12.36
N PRO A 38 2.22 8.04 -11.93
CA PRO A 38 2.26 7.60 -10.53
C PRO A 38 2.41 8.75 -9.53
N GLN A 39 3.20 9.77 -9.87
CA GLN A 39 3.42 10.94 -9.01
C GLN A 39 2.13 11.75 -8.81
N HIS A 40 1.33 11.92 -9.86
CA HIS A 40 0.05 12.62 -9.76
C HIS A 40 -0.94 11.83 -8.91
N THR A 41 -1.02 10.52 -9.16
CA THR A 41 -1.84 9.59 -8.37
C THR A 41 -1.44 9.62 -6.90
N TYR A 42 -0.14 9.54 -6.58
CA TYR A 42 0.33 9.45 -5.20
C TYR A 42 0.13 10.77 -4.43
N LEU A 43 0.27 11.92 -5.10
CA LEU A 43 -0.02 13.23 -4.50
C LEU A 43 -1.50 13.34 -4.09
N ASP A 44 -2.43 12.93 -4.96
CA ASP A 44 -3.86 12.91 -4.62
C ASP A 44 -4.15 11.91 -3.49
N TYR A 45 -3.57 10.71 -3.57
CA TYR A 45 -3.67 9.66 -2.55
C TYR A 45 -3.18 10.13 -1.17
N THR A 46 -2.01 10.76 -1.08
CA THR A 46 -1.41 11.12 0.21
C THR A 46 -2.20 12.24 0.90
N ILE A 47 -2.81 13.15 0.14
CA ILE A 47 -3.69 14.21 0.68
C ILE A 47 -4.89 13.61 1.38
N THR A 48 -5.63 12.70 0.73
CA THR A 48 -6.83 12.11 1.34
C THR A 48 -6.50 11.08 2.41
N ASN A 49 -5.33 10.43 2.33
CA ASN A 49 -4.82 9.58 3.41
C ASN A 49 -4.61 10.40 4.70
N LEU A 50 -3.96 11.58 4.61
CA LEU A 50 -3.84 12.50 5.74
C LEU A 50 -5.21 12.99 6.21
N LEU A 51 -6.10 13.36 5.29
CA LEU A 51 -7.43 13.86 5.61
C LEU A 51 -8.25 12.82 6.39
N ALA A 52 -8.18 11.54 6.04
CA ALA A 52 -8.81 10.46 6.81
C ALA A 52 -8.30 10.43 8.26
N ALA A 53 -6.99 10.55 8.47
CA ALA A 53 -6.40 10.61 9.80
C ALA A 53 -6.86 11.85 10.59
N VAL A 54 -6.94 13.01 9.95
CA VAL A 54 -7.50 14.24 10.54
C VAL A 54 -8.96 14.02 10.96
N ILE A 55 -9.79 13.46 10.08
CA ILE A 55 -11.20 13.16 10.38
C ILE A 55 -11.28 12.24 11.60
N ILE A 56 -10.52 11.14 11.63
CA ILE A 56 -10.51 10.19 12.75
C ILE A 56 -10.05 10.86 14.06
N ALA A 57 -8.98 11.67 14.02
CA ALA A 57 -8.43 12.32 15.21
C ALA A 57 -9.39 13.36 15.83
N PHE A 58 -10.05 14.15 14.99
CA PHE A 58 -11.00 15.17 15.44
C PHE A 58 -12.41 14.62 15.76
N THR A 59 -12.71 13.37 15.38
CA THR A 59 -13.98 12.71 15.70
C THR A 59 -13.79 11.68 16.81
N LEU A 60 -13.31 10.49 16.48
CA LEU A 60 -13.11 9.36 17.41
C LEU A 60 -12.05 9.68 18.47
N GLY A 61 -11.04 10.48 18.12
CA GLY A 61 -10.06 10.98 19.08
C GLY A 61 -10.61 11.97 20.11
N GLN A 62 -11.79 12.56 19.87
CA GLN A 62 -12.45 13.50 20.79
C GLN A 62 -13.58 12.86 21.60
N ILE A 63 -14.42 12.09 20.94
CA ILE A 63 -15.65 11.53 21.52
C ILE A 63 -15.31 10.45 22.55
N GLY A 64 -16.09 10.31 23.63
CA GLY A 64 -15.96 9.20 24.59
C GLY A 64 -15.24 9.55 25.90
N PRO A 65 -15.45 8.74 26.96
CA PRO A 65 -15.10 9.08 28.33
C PRO A 65 -13.59 9.02 28.61
N SER A 66 -12.83 8.22 27.86
CA SER A 66 -11.41 7.98 28.11
C SER A 66 -10.56 9.23 27.85
N ARG A 67 -9.61 9.52 28.76
CA ARG A 67 -8.71 10.67 28.73
C ARG A 67 -7.25 10.22 28.80
N PRO A 68 -6.30 11.01 28.27
CA PRO A 68 -6.50 12.27 27.54
C PRO A 68 -7.06 12.07 26.13
N ASN A 69 -7.82 13.05 25.63
CA ASN A 69 -8.31 13.04 24.24
C ASN A 69 -7.25 13.62 23.29
N PHE A 70 -7.50 13.56 21.97
CA PHE A 70 -6.51 14.00 20.98
C PHE A 70 -6.03 15.44 21.18
N ILE A 71 -6.92 16.41 21.45
CA ILE A 71 -6.51 17.82 21.57
C ILE A 71 -5.69 18.05 22.83
N THR A 72 -6.08 17.43 23.95
CA THR A 72 -5.31 17.49 25.20
C THR A 72 -3.92 16.87 25.04
N GLN A 73 -3.78 15.80 24.24
CA GLN A 73 -2.47 15.18 24.03
C GLN A 73 -1.50 16.00 23.16
N LEU A 74 -2.00 16.92 22.32
CA LEU A 74 -1.14 17.77 21.49
C LEU A 74 -0.24 18.70 22.33
N SER A 75 -0.65 19.05 23.54
CA SER A 75 0.12 19.91 24.46
C SER A 75 0.94 19.15 25.50
N GLN A 76 0.95 17.81 25.46
CA GLN A 76 1.67 16.99 26.42
C GLN A 76 3.13 16.75 25.98
N ASP A 77 4.02 16.55 26.95
CA ASP A 77 5.44 16.25 26.72
C ASP A 77 5.65 14.75 26.42
N ASN A 78 5.09 14.28 25.30
CA ASN A 78 5.11 12.88 24.85
C ASN A 78 5.95 12.69 23.56
N TRP A 79 6.96 13.54 23.36
CA TRP A 79 7.69 13.65 22.09
C TRP A 79 8.42 12.37 21.68
N GLN A 80 8.89 11.56 22.63
CA GLN A 80 9.51 10.26 22.35
C GLN A 80 8.54 9.32 21.62
N SER A 81 7.31 9.18 22.13
CA SER A 81 6.25 8.42 21.47
C SER A 81 5.85 9.03 20.12
N VAL A 82 5.80 10.36 20.02
CA VAL A 82 5.51 11.04 18.75
C VAL A 82 6.58 10.73 17.71
N MET A 83 7.87 10.69 18.08
CA MET A 83 8.96 10.33 17.16
C MET A 83 8.83 8.89 16.66
N PHE A 84 8.41 7.94 17.50
CA PHE A 84 8.12 6.57 17.07
C PHE A 84 6.95 6.51 16.08
N ALA A 85 5.85 7.23 16.36
CA ALA A 85 4.73 7.32 15.43
C ALA A 85 5.16 7.93 14.10
N MET A 86 5.94 9.01 14.14
CA MET A 86 6.47 9.66 12.94
C MET A 86 7.39 8.73 12.13
N ALA A 87 8.26 7.97 12.80
CA ALA A 87 9.12 6.99 12.15
C ALA A 87 8.31 5.90 11.45
N GLY A 88 7.27 5.37 12.12
CA GLY A 88 6.34 4.43 11.50
C GLY A 88 5.69 5.02 10.24
N GLY A 89 5.24 6.27 10.31
CA GLY A 89 4.61 6.97 9.18
C GLY A 89 5.54 7.15 7.99
N ILE A 90 6.80 7.52 8.24
CA ILE A 90 7.82 7.64 7.19
C ILE A 90 8.02 6.29 6.52
N VAL A 91 8.23 5.24 7.31
CA VAL A 91 8.53 3.92 6.77
C VAL A 91 7.33 3.36 6.00
N LEU A 92 6.09 3.46 6.50
CA LEU A 92 4.89 3.07 5.75
C LEU A 92 4.81 3.83 4.41
N SER A 93 5.04 5.15 4.43
CA SER A 93 4.97 5.98 3.21
C SER A 93 6.02 5.59 2.18
N LEU A 94 7.23 5.24 2.61
CA LEU A 94 8.28 4.72 1.73
C LEU A 94 7.88 3.36 1.13
N GLY A 95 7.28 2.48 1.94
CA GLY A 95 6.74 1.20 1.49
C GLY A 95 5.62 1.37 0.46
N ASN A 96 4.62 2.21 0.74
CA ASN A 96 3.49 2.47 -0.16
C ASN A 96 3.94 3.12 -1.47
N LEU A 97 4.93 4.02 -1.41
CA LEU A 97 5.49 4.63 -2.62
C LEU A 97 6.25 3.58 -3.43
N ALA A 98 7.04 2.72 -2.79
CA ALA A 98 7.76 1.64 -3.44
C ALA A 98 6.80 0.63 -4.10
N THR A 99 5.74 0.19 -3.42
CA THR A 99 4.75 -0.74 -3.99
C THR A 99 4.07 -0.17 -5.22
N GLN A 100 3.77 1.13 -5.25
CA GLN A 100 3.20 1.80 -6.42
C GLN A 100 4.01 1.55 -7.70
N TYR A 101 5.33 1.62 -7.60
CA TYR A 101 6.21 1.31 -8.73
C TYR A 101 6.35 -0.20 -8.94
N ALA A 102 6.45 -1.00 -7.88
CA ALA A 102 6.60 -2.45 -7.97
C ALA A 102 5.44 -3.14 -8.71
N TRP A 103 4.19 -2.71 -8.47
CA TRP A 103 3.00 -3.25 -9.15
C TRP A 103 3.12 -3.21 -10.66
N ALA A 104 3.83 -2.21 -11.21
CA ALA A 104 3.99 -2.12 -12.64
C ALA A 104 4.85 -3.26 -13.21
N PHE A 105 5.92 -3.63 -12.50
CA PHE A 105 6.95 -4.59 -12.96
C PHE A 105 6.60 -6.04 -12.66
N VAL A 106 6.17 -6.34 -11.44
CA VAL A 106 5.92 -7.73 -11.01
C VAL A 106 4.43 -8.03 -10.84
N GLY A 107 3.58 -7.02 -10.97
CA GLY A 107 2.13 -7.16 -10.83
C GLY A 107 1.65 -7.01 -9.38
N LEU A 108 0.37 -6.68 -9.25
CA LEU A 108 -0.30 -6.47 -7.95
C LEU A 108 -0.12 -7.68 -7.04
N SER A 109 -0.51 -8.86 -7.53
CA SER A 109 -0.53 -10.07 -6.69
C SER A 109 0.85 -10.50 -6.19
N VAL A 110 1.89 -10.49 -7.04
CA VAL A 110 3.25 -10.85 -6.59
C VAL A 110 3.78 -9.82 -5.59
N THR A 111 3.47 -8.53 -5.81
CA THR A 111 3.89 -7.47 -4.90
C THR A 111 3.28 -7.70 -3.52
N GLU A 112 1.94 -7.75 -3.45
CA GLU A 112 1.21 -7.88 -2.18
C GLU A 112 1.56 -9.16 -1.43
N VAL A 113 1.64 -10.29 -2.14
CA VAL A 113 1.99 -11.59 -1.54
C VAL A 113 3.36 -11.55 -0.87
N ILE A 114 4.37 -10.95 -1.50
CA ILE A 114 5.73 -10.85 -0.93
C ILE A 114 5.76 -9.83 0.20
N THR A 115 5.17 -8.64 0.03
CA THR A 115 5.18 -7.60 1.05
C THR A 115 4.42 -8.01 2.30
N ALA A 116 3.24 -8.62 2.15
CA ALA A 116 2.47 -9.16 3.26
C ALA A 116 3.21 -10.30 3.97
N SER A 117 3.91 -11.18 3.24
CA SER A 117 4.71 -12.24 3.87
C SER A 117 5.82 -11.70 4.76
N ILE A 118 6.57 -10.71 4.27
CA ILE A 118 7.64 -10.08 5.04
C ILE A 118 7.04 -9.35 6.24
N THR A 119 5.93 -8.65 6.04
CA THR A 119 5.23 -7.89 7.09
C THR A 119 4.72 -8.81 8.19
N VAL A 120 3.99 -9.86 7.83
CA VAL A 120 3.40 -10.80 8.79
C VAL A 120 4.51 -11.57 9.51
N VAL A 121 5.56 -12.03 8.83
CA VAL A 121 6.63 -12.78 9.52
C VAL A 121 7.40 -11.89 10.48
N ILE A 122 7.89 -10.74 10.01
CA ILE A 122 8.77 -9.88 10.83
C ILE A 122 7.93 -9.04 11.81
N GLY A 123 6.89 -8.37 11.33
CA GLY A 123 6.01 -7.48 12.10
C GLY A 123 5.30 -8.23 13.23
N THR A 124 4.61 -9.34 12.93
CA THR A 124 3.93 -10.13 13.96
C THR A 124 4.90 -10.68 14.99
N THR A 125 6.11 -11.11 14.58
CA THR A 125 7.12 -11.60 15.51
C THR A 125 7.62 -10.48 16.44
N LEU A 126 7.96 -9.31 15.89
CA LEU A 126 8.40 -8.16 16.71
C LEU A 126 7.29 -7.70 17.65
N ASN A 127 6.08 -7.52 17.12
CA ASN A 127 4.92 -7.09 17.91
C ASN A 127 4.51 -8.12 18.97
N TYR A 128 4.68 -9.42 18.73
CA TYR A 128 4.40 -10.45 19.73
C TYR A 128 5.27 -10.27 20.97
N PHE A 129 6.54 -9.91 20.79
CA PHE A 129 7.44 -9.62 21.92
C PHE A 129 7.23 -8.23 22.50
N LEU A 130 6.88 -7.23 21.68
CA LEU A 130 6.58 -5.89 22.16
C LEU A 130 5.28 -5.86 22.97
N ASP A 131 4.25 -6.61 22.59
CA ASP A 131 2.98 -6.68 23.32
C ASP A 131 3.02 -7.66 24.50
N ASP A 132 4.19 -7.87 25.13
CA ASP A 132 4.34 -8.78 26.28
C ASP A 132 3.72 -10.17 26.09
N ARG A 133 3.68 -10.67 24.84
CA ARG A 133 3.10 -11.96 24.48
C ARG A 133 1.61 -12.10 24.81
N ILE A 134 0.83 -11.02 24.69
CA ILE A 134 -0.63 -11.05 24.92
C ILE A 134 -1.37 -12.07 24.03
N ASN A 135 -0.87 -12.31 22.82
CA ASN A 135 -1.46 -13.27 21.89
C ASN A 135 -0.97 -14.69 22.21
N ARG A 136 -1.80 -15.71 21.98
CA ARG A 136 -1.39 -17.10 22.20
C ARG A 136 -0.47 -17.57 21.07
N ALA A 137 0.78 -17.91 21.39
CA ALA A 137 1.77 -18.34 20.41
C ALA A 137 1.32 -19.59 19.63
N GLU A 138 0.60 -20.49 20.31
CA GLU A 138 0.08 -21.75 19.77
C GLU A 138 -0.99 -21.54 18.70
N VAL A 139 -1.56 -20.33 18.60
CA VAL A 139 -2.54 -19.96 17.58
C VAL A 139 -1.92 -19.02 16.56
N LEU A 140 -1.16 -18.02 17.04
CA LEU A 140 -0.59 -16.96 16.21
C LEU A 140 0.39 -17.49 15.17
N PHE A 141 1.43 -18.21 15.59
CA PHE A 141 2.49 -18.67 14.68
C PHE A 141 2.05 -19.78 13.73
N PRO A 142 1.20 -20.75 14.14
CA PRO A 142 0.57 -21.66 13.18
C PRO A 142 -0.31 -20.93 12.16
N GLY A 143 -1.01 -19.87 12.56
CA GLY A 143 -1.73 -18.98 11.64
C GLY A 143 -0.81 -18.32 10.62
N VAL A 144 0.33 -17.77 11.06
CA VAL A 144 1.38 -17.21 10.18
C VAL A 144 1.93 -18.27 9.22
N ALA A 145 2.20 -19.48 9.71
CA ALA A 145 2.67 -20.58 8.86
C ALA A 145 1.64 -20.97 7.79
N CYS A 146 0.35 -21.05 8.16
CA CYS A 146 -0.74 -21.31 7.22
C CYS A 146 -0.83 -20.21 6.15
N PHE A 147 -0.72 -18.95 6.56
CA PHE A 147 -0.66 -17.81 5.65
C PHE A 147 0.51 -17.92 4.65
N LEU A 148 1.71 -18.28 5.11
CA LEU A 148 2.87 -18.48 4.24
C LEU A 148 2.67 -19.61 3.23
N VAL A 149 2.00 -20.70 3.61
CA VAL A 149 1.64 -21.77 2.67
C VAL A 149 0.71 -21.26 1.58
N ALA A 150 -0.34 -20.50 1.95
CA ALA A 150 -1.26 -19.90 0.99
C ALA A 150 -0.56 -18.94 0.03
N VAL A 151 0.34 -18.11 0.54
CA VAL A 151 1.23 -17.22 -0.25
C VAL A 151 2.09 -18.01 -1.23
N CYS A 152 2.76 -19.07 -0.79
CA CYS A 152 3.61 -19.90 -1.64
C CYS A 152 2.81 -20.53 -2.80
N LEU A 153 1.61 -21.04 -2.51
CA LEU A 153 0.69 -21.57 -3.53
C LEU A 153 0.27 -20.48 -4.52
N GLY A 154 -0.10 -19.30 -4.03
CA GLY A 154 -0.42 -18.15 -4.88
C GLY A 154 0.75 -17.75 -5.78
N SER A 155 1.96 -17.65 -5.23
CA SER A 155 3.17 -17.31 -5.99
C SER A 155 3.48 -18.33 -7.10
N ALA A 156 3.26 -19.64 -6.86
CA ALA A 156 3.44 -20.67 -7.87
C ALA A 156 2.50 -20.47 -9.08
N VAL A 157 1.23 -20.13 -8.83
CA VAL A 157 0.25 -19.79 -9.88
C VAL A 157 0.69 -18.55 -10.67
N HIS A 158 1.26 -17.53 -10.00
CA HIS A 158 1.76 -16.35 -10.69
C HIS A 158 2.95 -16.61 -11.60
N LYS A 159 3.88 -17.47 -11.19
CA LYS A 159 4.98 -17.91 -12.05
C LYS A 159 4.45 -18.58 -13.31
N SER A 160 3.39 -19.38 -13.20
CA SER A 160 2.70 -19.99 -14.34
C SER A 160 2.11 -18.93 -15.28
N ASN A 161 1.37 -17.95 -14.75
CA ASN A 161 0.78 -16.86 -15.54
C ASN A 161 1.83 -15.99 -16.25
N ALA A 162 2.97 -15.75 -15.61
CA ALA A 162 4.06 -14.99 -16.24
C ALA A 162 4.67 -15.74 -17.43
N ALA A 163 4.80 -17.07 -17.34
CA ALA A 163 5.26 -17.91 -18.44
C ALA A 163 4.24 -17.94 -19.60
N ASP A 164 2.95 -18.07 -19.27
CA ASP A 164 1.85 -18.01 -20.24
C ASP A 164 1.82 -16.68 -21.00
N ASN A 165 1.90 -15.55 -20.29
CA ASN A 165 1.96 -14.22 -20.90
C ASN A 165 3.17 -14.06 -21.84
N LYS A 166 4.32 -14.64 -21.48
CA LYS A 166 5.52 -14.62 -22.32
C LYS A 166 5.31 -15.42 -23.60
N SER A 167 4.71 -16.61 -23.52
CA SER A 167 4.38 -17.44 -24.69
C SER A 167 3.46 -16.70 -25.64
N LYS A 168 2.33 -16.17 -25.13
CA LYS A 168 1.36 -15.41 -25.92
C LYS A 168 1.99 -14.25 -26.69
N LEU A 169 2.90 -13.51 -26.06
CA LEU A 169 3.61 -12.39 -26.70
C LEU A 169 4.62 -12.86 -27.75
N GLN A 170 5.25 -14.03 -27.57
CA GLN A 170 6.15 -14.61 -28.58
C GLN A 170 5.36 -15.09 -29.80
N ASP A 171 4.26 -15.79 -29.58
CA ASP A 171 3.37 -16.28 -30.64
C ASP A 171 2.74 -15.12 -31.42
N PHE A 172 2.35 -14.05 -30.74
CA PHE A 172 1.83 -12.85 -31.39
C PHE A 172 2.88 -12.17 -32.28
N LYS A 173 4.13 -12.04 -31.81
CA LYS A 173 5.22 -11.47 -32.61
C LYS A 173 5.58 -12.33 -33.82
N SER A 174 5.56 -13.66 -33.68
CA SER A 174 5.84 -14.55 -34.81
C SER A 174 4.75 -14.45 -35.88
N LEU A 175 3.48 -14.35 -35.48
CA LEU A 175 2.34 -14.11 -36.38
C LEU A 175 2.40 -12.73 -37.06
N GLU A 176 2.73 -11.66 -36.34
CA GLU A 176 2.93 -10.34 -36.94
C GLU A 176 4.10 -10.35 -37.93
N THR A 177 5.20 -11.03 -37.60
CA THR A 177 6.36 -11.12 -38.49
C THR A 177 6.01 -11.91 -39.76
N ALA A 178 5.35 -13.07 -39.62
CA ALA A 178 4.93 -13.91 -40.74
C ALA A 178 3.91 -13.24 -41.66
N SER A 179 2.97 -12.47 -41.08
CA SER A 179 2.00 -11.68 -41.86
C SER A 179 2.67 -10.47 -42.52
N SER A 180 3.60 -9.78 -41.87
CA SER A 180 4.35 -8.67 -42.47
C SER A 180 5.21 -9.11 -43.67
N SER A 181 5.75 -10.33 -43.65
CA SER A 181 6.47 -10.93 -44.78
C SER A 181 5.55 -11.41 -45.92
N GLN A 182 4.23 -11.42 -45.72
CA GLN A 182 3.22 -11.72 -46.76
C GLN A 182 2.49 -10.46 -47.27
N ILE A 183 2.74 -9.28 -46.68
CA ILE A 183 2.04 -8.03 -46.99
C ILE A 183 2.68 -7.23 -48.16
N GLU A 184 3.69 -7.78 -48.85
CA GLU A 184 4.11 -7.24 -50.15
C GLU A 184 3.10 -7.45 -51.28
N THR A 185 1.91 -8.02 -51.04
CA THR A 185 0.97 -8.30 -52.17
C THR A 185 -0.50 -8.02 -51.98
N ASN A 186 -1.03 -7.51 -50.85
CA ASN A 186 -2.46 -7.13 -50.82
C ASN A 186 -2.79 -6.05 -49.79
N GLN A 187 -2.78 -4.80 -50.26
CA GLN A 187 -3.23 -3.62 -49.53
C GLN A 187 -4.71 -3.35 -49.82
N ALA A 188 -5.61 -4.16 -49.26
CA ALA A 188 -7.02 -3.82 -49.17
C ALA A 188 -7.72 -4.73 -48.13
N ASN A 189 -8.51 -4.13 -47.24
CA ASN A 189 -9.45 -4.78 -46.32
C ASN A 189 -8.91 -5.30 -44.96
N SER A 190 -8.69 -4.40 -43.99
CA SER A 190 -8.93 -4.72 -42.57
C SER A 190 -9.22 -3.50 -41.67
N ARG A 191 -9.80 -2.43 -42.22
CA ARG A 191 -10.36 -1.33 -41.42
C ARG A 191 -11.84 -1.60 -41.13
N LEU A 192 -12.13 -2.51 -40.19
CA LEU A 192 -13.40 -2.72 -39.45
C LEU A 192 -13.31 -4.16 -38.89
N ALA A 193 -13.28 -4.48 -37.60
CA ALA A 193 -13.83 -3.83 -36.42
C ALA A 193 -12.88 -4.08 -35.23
N LYS A 194 -12.28 -3.04 -34.67
CA LYS A 194 -11.54 -3.18 -33.40
C LYS A 194 -12.52 -3.16 -32.25
N GLY A 195 -13.10 -4.33 -31.94
CA GLY A 195 -13.60 -4.58 -30.59
C GLY A 195 -12.48 -4.40 -29.57
N LYS A 196 -12.80 -4.10 -28.31
CA LYS A 196 -11.78 -4.07 -27.23
C LYS A 196 -11.09 -5.44 -27.18
N ALA A 197 -9.76 -5.45 -27.19
CA ALA A 197 -8.99 -6.68 -27.06
C ALA A 197 -9.42 -7.44 -25.80
N LYS A 198 -9.66 -8.75 -25.93
CA LYS A 198 -10.13 -9.58 -24.83
C LYS A 198 -9.03 -9.73 -23.77
N GLU A 199 -9.39 -9.59 -22.50
CA GLU A 199 -8.46 -9.76 -21.39
C GLU A 199 -7.77 -11.13 -21.45
N GLY A 200 -6.46 -11.14 -21.19
CA GLY A 200 -5.63 -12.36 -21.23
C GLY A 200 -5.09 -12.74 -22.62
N THR A 201 -5.35 -11.95 -23.67
CA THR A 201 -4.71 -12.11 -24.99
C THR A 201 -3.44 -11.27 -25.13
N ALA A 202 -2.57 -11.63 -26.09
CA ALA A 202 -1.39 -10.85 -26.40
C ALA A 202 -1.72 -9.42 -26.88
N GLU A 203 -2.76 -9.27 -27.70
CA GLU A 203 -3.26 -7.96 -28.16
C GLU A 203 -3.64 -7.05 -26.99
N PHE A 204 -4.32 -7.61 -25.98
CA PHE A 204 -4.68 -6.86 -24.78
C PHE A 204 -3.43 -6.43 -24.00
N LEU A 205 -2.43 -7.30 -23.86
CA LEU A 205 -1.17 -6.96 -23.19
C LEU A 205 -0.40 -5.86 -23.93
N VAL A 206 -0.38 -5.88 -25.27
CA VAL A 206 0.26 -4.84 -26.10
C VAL A 206 -0.50 -3.51 -25.98
N GLU A 207 -1.83 -3.53 -26.02
CA GLU A 207 -2.65 -2.33 -25.85
C GLU A 207 -2.50 -1.73 -24.45
N LEU A 208 -2.51 -2.58 -23.42
CA LEU A 208 -2.26 -2.18 -22.04
C LEU A 208 -0.88 -1.55 -21.88
N GLU A 209 0.16 -2.13 -22.49
CA GLU A 209 1.51 -1.57 -22.47
C GLU A 209 1.57 -0.19 -23.13
N LYS A 210 0.81 0.05 -24.21
CA LYS A 210 0.72 1.37 -24.85
C LYS A 210 0.02 2.38 -23.97
N GLN A 211 -1.04 1.97 -23.26
CA GLN A 211 -1.87 2.85 -22.45
C GLN A 211 -1.24 3.21 -21.10
N ARG A 212 -0.59 2.25 -20.44
CA ARG A 212 -0.11 2.41 -19.06
C ARG A 212 0.98 3.48 -18.90
N ALA A 213 1.12 4.03 -17.69
CA ALA A 213 2.10 5.07 -17.43
C ALA A 213 3.54 4.53 -17.37
N ILE A 214 3.77 3.41 -16.68
CA ILE A 214 5.09 2.81 -16.52
C ILE A 214 5.28 1.73 -17.59
N LYS A 215 6.21 1.96 -18.52
CA LYS A 215 6.56 0.97 -19.55
C LYS A 215 7.45 -0.12 -18.96
N VAL A 216 7.05 -1.39 -19.10
CA VAL A 216 7.75 -2.53 -18.51
C VAL A 216 8.21 -3.56 -19.53
N PHE A 217 7.76 -3.48 -20.78
CA PHE A 217 8.27 -4.36 -21.83
C PHE A 217 9.78 -4.20 -21.99
N GLY A 218 10.49 -5.33 -21.93
CA GLY A 218 11.96 -5.37 -21.98
C GLY A 218 12.67 -4.97 -20.69
N LYS A 219 11.95 -4.65 -19.60
CA LYS A 219 12.54 -4.38 -18.29
C LYS A 219 12.72 -5.67 -17.48
N SER A 220 13.75 -5.70 -16.63
CA SER A 220 14.04 -6.84 -15.77
C SER A 220 13.07 -6.92 -14.59
N THR A 221 12.47 -8.10 -14.39
CA THR A 221 11.64 -8.43 -13.23
C THR A 221 12.40 -8.34 -11.91
N ILE A 222 13.74 -8.44 -11.93
CA ILE A 222 14.60 -8.33 -10.74
C ILE A 222 14.47 -6.94 -10.10
N ILE A 223 14.35 -5.88 -10.90
CA ILE A 223 14.16 -4.52 -10.39
C ILE A 223 12.85 -4.42 -9.62
N GLY A 224 11.77 -4.97 -10.19
CA GLY A 224 10.47 -5.03 -9.51
C GLY A 224 10.55 -5.78 -8.19
N LEU A 225 11.17 -6.98 -8.19
CA LEU A 225 11.32 -7.79 -6.99
C LEU A 225 12.16 -7.10 -5.89
N ALA A 226 13.21 -6.37 -6.27
CA ALA A 226 14.03 -5.61 -5.32
C ALA A 226 13.22 -4.49 -4.66
N ILE A 227 12.40 -3.77 -5.44
CA ILE A 227 11.50 -2.73 -4.91
C ILE A 227 10.44 -3.36 -3.99
N THR A 228 9.87 -4.51 -4.38
CA THR A 228 8.92 -5.27 -3.55
C THR A 228 9.53 -5.69 -2.22
N PHE A 229 10.76 -6.22 -2.22
CA PHE A 229 11.44 -6.62 -1.00
C PHE A 229 11.71 -5.42 -0.07
N PHE A 230 12.16 -4.30 -0.63
CA PHE A 230 12.33 -3.05 0.11
C PHE A 230 11.00 -2.58 0.73
N ALA A 231 9.91 -2.63 -0.03
CA ALA A 231 8.59 -2.26 0.47
C ALA A 231 8.12 -3.17 1.62
N GLY A 232 8.36 -4.48 1.51
CA GLY A 232 8.01 -5.44 2.56
C GLY A 232 8.79 -5.21 3.86
N LEU A 233 10.08 -4.86 3.76
CA LEU A 233 10.88 -4.47 4.92
C LEU A 233 10.39 -3.15 5.55
N CYS A 234 9.90 -2.22 4.74
CA CYS A 234 9.27 -1.02 5.28
C CYS A 234 7.97 -1.39 6.03
N PHE A 235 7.11 -2.18 5.41
CA PHE A 235 5.85 -2.58 6.01
C PHE A 235 6.01 -3.41 7.29
N SER A 236 7.07 -4.20 7.43
CA SER A 236 7.31 -4.94 8.67
C SER A 236 7.71 -4.07 9.87
N LEU A 237 8.13 -2.83 9.65
CA LEU A 237 8.67 -1.96 10.70
C LEU A 237 7.70 -0.87 11.17
N PHE A 238 6.71 -0.48 10.36
CA PHE A 238 5.80 0.61 10.76
C PHE A 238 4.92 0.23 11.96
N SER A 239 4.41 -1.00 12.00
CA SER A 239 3.51 -1.45 13.06
C SER A 239 4.24 -1.61 14.40
N PRO A 240 5.44 -2.22 14.47
CA PRO A 240 6.28 -2.17 15.67
C PRO A 240 6.60 -0.75 16.15
N ALA A 241 6.90 0.17 15.23
CA ALA A 241 7.11 1.58 15.59
C ALA A 241 5.83 2.23 16.14
N PHE A 242 4.67 1.91 15.57
CA PHE A 242 3.38 2.38 16.05
C PHE A 242 3.04 1.82 17.44
N ASN A 243 3.30 0.54 17.66
CA ASN A 243 3.15 -0.11 18.95
C ASN A 243 4.01 0.56 20.03
N LEU A 244 5.30 0.80 19.73
CA LEU A 244 6.18 1.55 20.63
C LEU A 244 5.63 2.95 20.95
N ALA A 245 5.03 3.62 19.97
CA ALA A 245 4.42 4.92 20.19
C ALA A 245 3.24 4.86 21.17
N THR A 246 2.34 3.87 21.04
CA THR A 246 1.09 3.83 21.81
C THR A 246 1.19 3.06 23.13
N ASN A 247 2.06 2.06 23.20
CA ASN A 247 2.22 1.22 24.38
C ASN A 247 3.45 1.57 25.22
N ASP A 248 4.40 2.37 24.72
CA ASP A 248 5.65 2.78 25.40
C ASP A 248 6.40 1.59 26.04
N GLN A 249 6.56 0.51 25.28
CA GLN A 249 7.13 -0.76 25.77
C GLN A 249 8.61 -0.67 26.11
N TRP A 250 9.30 0.38 25.66
CA TRP A 250 10.67 0.68 26.04
C TRP A 250 10.78 1.68 27.20
N HIS A 251 9.66 2.06 27.83
CA HIS A 251 9.61 2.98 28.96
C HIS A 251 10.37 4.28 28.70
N THR A 252 10.16 4.86 27.51
CA THR A 252 10.87 6.05 27.04
C THR A 252 10.24 7.35 27.51
N LEU A 253 8.97 7.31 27.92
CA LEU A 253 8.27 8.48 28.46
C LEU A 253 8.71 8.78 29.89
N LYS A 254 8.71 10.07 30.25
CA LYS A 254 8.96 10.53 31.62
C LYS A 254 7.85 10.04 32.56
N HIS A 255 8.21 9.84 33.83
CA HIS A 255 7.26 9.39 34.84
C HIS A 255 6.05 10.33 34.96
N GLY A 256 4.84 9.76 34.87
CA GLY A 256 3.58 10.51 34.96
C GLY A 256 3.07 11.08 33.63
N VAL A 257 3.81 10.96 32.52
CA VAL A 257 3.32 11.31 31.19
C VAL A 257 2.40 10.19 30.67
N PRO A 258 1.15 10.49 30.28
CA PRO A 258 0.26 9.48 29.72
C PRO A 258 0.78 8.93 28.39
N LYS A 259 0.56 7.63 28.15
CA LYS A 259 0.86 6.99 26.87
C LYS A 259 0.15 7.69 25.71
N LEU A 260 0.79 7.76 24.55
CA LEU A 260 0.20 8.37 23.37
C LEU A 260 -1.00 7.55 22.91
N ASN A 261 -2.16 8.18 22.78
CA ASN A 261 -3.34 7.47 22.33
C ASN A 261 -3.25 7.17 20.82
N VAL A 262 -3.98 6.14 20.38
CA VAL A 262 -3.96 5.67 18.99
C VAL A 262 -4.28 6.78 17.99
N TYR A 263 -5.20 7.68 18.32
CA TYR A 263 -5.63 8.75 17.42
C TYR A 263 -4.56 9.83 17.23
N THR A 264 -3.87 10.18 18.31
CA THR A 264 -2.77 11.16 18.29
C THR A 264 -1.54 10.55 17.63
N ALA A 265 -1.24 9.28 17.94
CA ALA A 265 -0.20 8.52 17.25
C ALA A 265 -0.49 8.46 15.74
N PHE A 266 -1.71 8.09 15.33
CA PHE A 266 -2.09 8.00 13.93
C PHE A 266 -2.06 9.35 13.20
N PHE A 267 -2.40 10.44 13.89
CA PHE A 267 -2.27 11.78 13.35
C PHE A 267 -0.81 12.13 13.03
N TYR A 268 0.12 12.00 14.00
CA TYR A 268 1.54 12.31 13.77
C TYR A 268 2.20 11.37 12.75
N PHE A 269 1.84 10.09 12.81
CA PHE A 269 2.19 9.09 11.80
C PHE A 269 1.77 9.53 10.40
N SER A 270 0.53 9.99 10.24
CA SER A 270 0.00 10.39 8.93
C SER A 270 0.60 11.70 8.44
N VAL A 271 0.89 12.64 9.34
CA VAL A 271 1.59 13.90 9.02
C VAL A 271 2.99 13.61 8.49
N SER A 272 3.78 12.78 9.17
CA SER A 272 5.13 12.45 8.70
C SER A 272 5.10 11.67 7.38
N ALA A 273 4.16 10.72 7.24
CA ALA A 273 3.92 9.97 6.01
C ALA A 273 3.60 10.90 4.83
N PHE A 274 2.75 11.90 5.06
CA PHE A 274 2.38 12.91 4.07
C PHE A 274 3.56 13.79 3.69
N VAL A 275 4.33 14.28 4.66
CA VAL A 275 5.48 15.17 4.40
C VAL A 275 6.52 14.46 3.54
N ILE A 276 6.91 13.22 3.88
CA ILE A 276 7.89 12.49 3.07
C ILE A 276 7.33 12.14 1.68
N ALA A 277 6.05 11.77 1.59
CA ALA A 277 5.38 11.51 0.32
C ALA A 277 5.37 12.74 -0.59
N LEU A 278 5.05 13.90 -0.03
CA LEU A 278 4.98 15.17 -0.75
C LEU A 278 6.36 15.55 -1.29
N ILE A 279 7.40 15.49 -0.45
CA ILE A 279 8.78 15.81 -0.85
C ILE A 279 9.24 14.89 -1.99
N LEU A 280 9.08 13.58 -1.84
CA LEU A 280 9.53 12.61 -2.83
C LEU A 280 8.75 12.72 -4.14
N ASN A 281 7.42 12.85 -4.08
CA ASN A 281 6.62 12.93 -5.31
C ASN A 281 6.79 14.25 -6.03
N ILE A 282 6.94 15.39 -5.33
CA ILE A 282 7.30 16.66 -5.97
C ILE A 282 8.66 16.54 -6.66
N ARG A 283 9.65 15.91 -5.99
CA ARG A 283 10.95 15.64 -6.61
C ARG A 283 10.80 14.78 -7.87
N PHE A 284 9.99 13.72 -7.81
CA PHE A 284 9.75 12.81 -8.94
C PHE A 284 8.96 13.44 -10.09
N LEU A 285 8.19 14.51 -9.88
CA LEU A 285 7.59 15.28 -10.99
C LEU A 285 8.68 15.82 -11.93
N TYR A 286 9.72 16.42 -11.34
CA TYR A 286 10.79 17.08 -12.10
C TYR A 286 11.93 16.12 -12.47
N TRP A 287 12.18 15.11 -11.62
CA TRP A 287 13.23 14.10 -11.76
C TRP A 287 12.60 12.70 -11.74
N PRO A 288 11.84 12.34 -12.79
CA PRO A 288 11.13 11.08 -12.85
C PRO A 288 12.10 9.90 -12.87
N ILE A 289 11.70 8.83 -12.19
CA ILE A 289 12.40 7.56 -12.15
C ILE A 289 11.79 6.58 -13.15
N LEU A 290 12.54 5.54 -13.50
CA LEU A 290 12.06 4.40 -14.30
C LEU A 290 11.55 4.78 -15.71
N GLY A 291 12.07 5.87 -16.28
CA GLY A 291 11.76 6.29 -17.65
C GLY A 291 10.40 6.96 -17.81
N LEU A 292 9.76 7.39 -16.71
CA LEU A 292 8.53 8.18 -16.77
C LEU A 292 8.78 9.57 -17.39
N PRO A 293 7.79 10.14 -18.09
CA PRO A 293 7.91 11.49 -18.62
C PRO A 293 7.99 12.51 -17.49
N ARG A 294 8.71 13.61 -17.74
CA ARG A 294 8.74 14.75 -16.82
C ARG A 294 7.36 15.39 -16.74
N SER A 295 7.00 15.85 -15.55
CA SER A 295 5.80 16.64 -15.30
C SER A 295 6.18 17.93 -14.57
N SER A 296 5.18 18.68 -14.15
CA SER A 296 5.33 19.90 -13.34
C SER A 296 4.19 20.02 -12.35
N PHE A 297 4.35 20.85 -11.33
CA PHE A 297 3.29 21.12 -10.38
C PHE A 297 2.02 21.67 -11.05
N LYS A 298 2.18 22.54 -12.07
CA LYS A 298 1.07 23.06 -12.87
C LYS A 298 0.34 21.95 -13.64
N ALA A 299 1.09 21.02 -14.23
CA ALA A 299 0.51 19.87 -14.93
C ALA A 299 -0.25 18.95 -13.95
N TYR A 300 0.30 18.72 -12.75
CA TYR A 300 -0.41 18.01 -11.69
C TYR A 300 -1.75 18.67 -11.36
N LEU A 301 -1.78 19.99 -11.07
CA LEU A 301 -3.02 20.68 -10.71
C LEU A 301 -4.11 20.55 -11.79
N ASN A 302 -3.72 20.63 -13.05
CA ASN A 302 -4.63 20.52 -14.21
C ASN A 302 -5.05 19.07 -14.53
N ASP A 303 -4.41 18.07 -13.94
CA ASP A 303 -4.68 16.66 -14.25
C ASP A 303 -5.86 16.10 -13.43
N TRP A 304 -7.04 16.12 -14.05
CA TRP A 304 -8.28 15.56 -13.51
C TRP A 304 -8.59 14.13 -13.97
N ASN A 305 -7.82 13.58 -14.90
CA ASN A 305 -8.10 12.27 -15.47
C ASN A 305 -7.71 11.14 -14.49
N GLY A 306 -8.67 10.64 -13.73
CA GLY A 306 -8.45 9.61 -12.72
C GLY A 306 -8.10 10.14 -11.32
N ARG A 307 -8.19 11.47 -11.10
CA ARG A 307 -8.00 12.08 -9.78
C ARG A 307 -8.97 11.52 -8.74
N GLY A 308 -10.26 11.38 -9.07
CA GLY A 308 -11.26 10.84 -8.16
C GLY A 308 -10.93 9.43 -7.63
N TRP A 309 -10.39 8.57 -8.49
CA TRP A 309 -9.91 7.23 -8.10
C TRP A 309 -8.71 7.32 -7.14
N SER A 310 -7.78 8.23 -7.40
CA SER A 310 -6.60 8.45 -6.56
C SER A 310 -6.98 8.98 -5.17
N LEU A 311 -7.93 9.92 -5.11
CA LEU A 311 -8.49 10.44 -3.86
C LEU A 311 -9.22 9.35 -3.06
N LEU A 312 -10.02 8.51 -3.73
CA LEU A 312 -10.70 7.37 -3.10
C LEU A 312 -9.69 6.37 -2.53
N ALA A 313 -8.63 6.05 -3.27
CA ALA A 313 -7.58 5.15 -2.78
C ALA A 313 -6.92 5.69 -1.50
N GLY A 314 -6.68 6.99 -1.41
CA GLY A 314 -6.13 7.61 -0.20
C GLY A 314 -7.07 7.53 1.00
N PHE A 315 -8.38 7.77 0.80
CA PHE A 315 -9.36 7.57 1.87
C PHE A 315 -9.44 6.11 2.33
N LEU A 316 -9.48 5.16 1.39
CA LEU A 316 -9.50 3.74 1.72
C LEU A 316 -8.27 3.35 2.54
N CYS A 317 -7.07 3.74 2.12
CA CYS A 317 -5.87 3.45 2.89
C CYS A 317 -5.88 4.14 4.27
N GLY A 318 -6.28 5.40 4.36
CA GLY A 318 -6.28 6.15 5.61
C GLY A 318 -7.29 5.63 6.62
N PHE A 319 -8.52 5.34 6.20
CA PHE A 319 -9.50 4.68 7.06
C PHE A 319 -9.10 3.23 7.39
N GLY A 320 -8.51 2.51 6.43
CA GLY A 320 -8.01 1.15 6.65
C GLY A 320 -6.94 1.09 7.74
N ASN A 321 -5.91 1.95 7.65
CA ASN A 321 -4.87 2.07 8.66
C ASN A 321 -5.44 2.50 10.02
N GLY A 322 -6.34 3.47 10.03
CA GLY A 322 -7.01 3.91 11.27
C GLY A 322 -7.76 2.76 11.96
N LEU A 323 -8.51 1.96 11.19
CA LEU A 323 -9.22 0.78 11.68
C LEU A 323 -8.27 -0.33 12.15
N GLN A 324 -7.17 -0.56 11.43
CA GLN A 324 -6.12 -1.51 11.84
C GLN A 324 -5.51 -1.11 13.18
N PHE A 325 -5.15 0.17 13.37
CA PHE A 325 -4.55 0.63 14.63
C PHE A 325 -5.54 0.60 15.79
N MET A 326 -6.80 0.96 15.56
CA MET A 326 -7.86 0.85 16.56
C MET A 326 -8.11 -0.61 16.95
N GLY A 327 -8.19 -1.50 15.96
CA GLY A 327 -8.33 -2.94 16.19
C GLY A 327 -7.10 -3.51 16.92
N GLY A 328 -5.90 -3.06 16.57
CA GLY A 328 -4.64 -3.51 17.16
C GLY A 328 -4.51 -3.11 18.63
N GLN A 329 -4.98 -1.93 19.01
CA GLN A 329 -5.04 -1.55 20.42
C GLN A 329 -5.96 -2.47 21.24
N ALA A 330 -7.01 -3.03 20.63
CA ALA A 330 -7.95 -3.91 21.32
C ALA A 330 -7.56 -5.40 21.27
N ALA A 331 -6.94 -5.85 20.17
CA ALA A 331 -6.64 -7.27 19.90
C ALA A 331 -5.15 -7.64 19.97
N GLY A 332 -4.27 -6.64 20.08
CA GLY A 332 -2.82 -6.76 19.92
C GLY A 332 -2.36 -6.39 18.51
N TYR A 333 -1.23 -5.68 18.43
CA TYR A 333 -0.66 -5.26 17.15
C TYR A 333 -0.12 -6.45 16.34
N ALA A 334 0.33 -7.51 17.01
CA ALA A 334 0.77 -8.73 16.34
C ALA A 334 -0.36 -9.37 15.51
N ALA A 335 -1.60 -9.35 16.04
CA ALA A 335 -2.78 -9.81 15.31
C ALA A 335 -3.24 -8.82 14.24
N ALA A 336 -3.07 -7.52 14.48
CA ALA A 336 -3.41 -6.46 13.52
C ALA A 336 -2.56 -6.51 12.25
N ASP A 337 -1.31 -6.96 12.34
CA ASP A 337 -0.43 -7.09 11.18
C ASP A 337 -0.96 -8.07 10.13
N ALA A 338 -1.82 -9.02 10.52
CA ALA A 338 -2.42 -9.98 9.60
C ALA A 338 -3.41 -9.33 8.61
N VAL A 339 -3.89 -8.10 8.86
CA VAL A 339 -4.77 -7.39 7.92
C VAL A 339 -4.00 -6.56 6.89
N GLN A 340 -2.67 -6.46 7.05
CA GLN A 340 -1.81 -5.85 6.05
C GLN A 340 -1.62 -6.86 4.91
N VAL A 341 -2.32 -6.63 3.80
CA VAL A 341 -2.28 -7.47 2.60
C VAL A 341 -1.64 -6.72 1.46
#